data_AF-A0A6M0GHF8-F1
#
_entry.id   AF-A0A6M0GHF8-F1
#
_cell.length_a   1.000
_cell.length_b   1.000
_cell.length_c   1.000
_cell.angle_alpha   90.00
_cell.angle_beta   90.00
_cell.angle_gamma   90.00
#
_symmetry.space_group_name_H-M   'P 1'
#
loop_
_entity.id
_entity.type
_entity.pdbx_description
1 polymer ?
#
loop_
_entity_poly.entity_id
_entity_poly.type
_entity_poly.pdbx_seq_one_letter_code
_entity_poly.pdbx_strand_id
1 'polypeptide(L)'
;MNQLIYPTIDLFLYDLHDGIGQSTEQIKQNRRRFWQRIYGKSISKHRLNQLRLQEESLTNCIDLLGTQKKIERFDHPLDGYYYPVKLGDTYALQIDCAGKENDPDWEQLPLQEQLQQI
;
A
#
# COMPACT_ATOMS: atom_id res chain seq x y z
N MET A 1 25.91 -16.55 13.41
CA MET A 1 24.54 -16.01 13.36
C MET A 1 24.53 -14.96 12.26
N ASN A 2 23.60 -15.06 11.30
CA ASN A 2 23.47 -14.06 10.24
C ASN A 2 22.49 -13.00 10.71
N GLN A 3 23.00 -11.82 11.04
CA GLN A 3 22.19 -10.66 11.40
C GLN A 3 21.80 -9.93 10.11
N LEU A 4 20.50 -9.79 9.85
CA LEU A 4 19.98 -8.95 8.77
C LEU A 4 19.91 -7.53 9.29
N ILE A 5 20.86 -6.70 8.89
CA ILE A 5 20.90 -5.29 9.29
C ILE A 5 20.01 -4.52 8.31
N TYR A 6 18.92 -3.98 8.83
CA TYR A 6 18.04 -3.04 8.13
C TYR A 6 17.65 -3.47 6.70
N PRO A 7 17.03 -4.66 6.52
CA PRO A 7 16.60 -5.11 5.21
C PRO A 7 15.65 -4.10 4.57
N THR A 8 15.98 -3.70 3.35
CA THR A 8 15.19 -2.78 2.52
C THR A 8 14.39 -3.55 1.49
N ILE A 9 13.15 -3.15 1.28
CA ILE A 9 12.21 -3.64 0.29
C ILE A 9 11.78 -2.46 -0.56
N ASP A 10 12.17 -2.48 -1.84
CA ASP A 10 11.66 -1.60 -2.88
C ASP A 10 10.87 -2.45 -3.87
N LEU A 11 9.56 -2.27 -3.88
CA LEU A 11 8.63 -3.05 -4.70
C LEU A 11 7.72 -2.12 -5.51
N PHE A 12 7.56 -2.49 -6.77
CA PHE A 12 6.54 -1.94 -7.64
C PHE A 12 5.60 -3.06 -8.10
N LEU A 13 4.36 -3.02 -7.63
CA LEU A 13 3.33 -3.99 -7.97
C LEU A 13 2.30 -3.36 -8.89
N TYR A 14 1.75 -4.15 -9.82
CA TYR A 14 0.67 -3.71 -10.70
C TYR A 14 -0.39 -4.80 -10.86
N ASP A 15 -1.63 -4.36 -11.05
CA ASP A 15 -2.79 -5.19 -11.35
C ASP A 15 -3.63 -4.50 -12.44
N LEU A 16 -4.29 -5.27 -13.28
CA LEU A 16 -5.22 -4.71 -14.25
C LEU A 16 -6.46 -4.16 -13.52
N HIS A 17 -6.88 -2.92 -13.82
CA HIS A 17 -8.16 -2.37 -13.39
C HIS A 17 -9.26 -2.80 -14.35
N ASP A 18 -9.13 -2.42 -15.62
CA ASP A 18 -10.08 -2.71 -16.70
C ASP A 18 -9.36 -3.34 -17.89
N GLY A 19 -9.57 -4.64 -18.11
CA GLY A 19 -8.99 -5.36 -19.24
C GLY A 19 -9.89 -5.35 -20.46
N ILE A 20 -9.28 -5.29 -21.65
CA ILE A 20 -10.01 -5.48 -22.92
C ILE A 20 -10.78 -6.80 -22.86
N GLY A 21 -12.09 -6.74 -23.12
CA GLY A 21 -12.98 -7.90 -23.14
C GLY A 21 -13.40 -8.42 -21.76
N GLN A 22 -13.08 -7.71 -20.67
CA GLN A 22 -13.53 -8.10 -19.33
C GLN A 22 -14.99 -7.69 -19.07
N SER A 23 -15.72 -8.56 -18.38
CA SER A 23 -17.07 -8.25 -17.89
C SER A 23 -17.02 -7.32 -16.68
N THR A 24 -18.16 -6.71 -16.37
CA THR A 24 -18.31 -5.87 -15.17
C THR A 24 -17.98 -6.60 -13.87
N GLU A 25 -18.22 -7.91 -13.81
CA GLU A 25 -17.93 -8.77 -12.67
C GLU A 25 -16.43 -8.99 -12.52
N GLN A 26 -15.72 -9.17 -13.65
CA GLN A 26 -14.27 -9.30 -13.65
C GLN A 26 -13.60 -7.99 -13.21
N ILE A 27 -14.04 -6.84 -13.71
CA ILE A 27 -13.54 -5.52 -13.28
C ILE A 27 -13.77 -5.32 -11.77
N LYS A 28 -14.96 -5.67 -11.26
CA LYS A 28 -15.25 -5.61 -9.81
C LYS A 28 -14.33 -6.53 -9.00
N GLN A 29 -14.01 -7.71 -9.54
CA GLN A 29 -13.12 -8.66 -8.89
C GLN A 29 -11.67 -8.18 -8.89
N ASN A 30 -11.20 -7.58 -9.98
CA ASN A 30 -9.88 -6.96 -10.07
C ASN A 30 -9.71 -5.88 -8.99
N ARG A 31 -10.64 -4.92 -8.94
CA ARG A 31 -10.66 -3.87 -7.91
C ARG A 31 -10.62 -4.44 -6.50
N ARG A 32 -11.45 -5.46 -6.23
CA ARG A 32 -11.44 -6.12 -4.91
C ARG A 32 -10.07 -6.72 -4.61
N ARG A 33 -9.47 -7.45 -5.56
CA ARG A 33 -8.17 -8.10 -5.37
C ARG A 33 -7.07 -7.08 -5.08
N PHE A 34 -7.02 -5.98 -5.81
CA PHE A 34 -6.06 -4.90 -5.58
C PHE A 34 -6.19 -4.36 -4.14
N TRP A 35 -7.40 -3.95 -3.74
CA TRP A 35 -7.62 -3.40 -2.41
C TRP A 35 -7.46 -4.40 -1.26
N GLN A 36 -7.63 -5.69 -1.52
CA GLN A 36 -7.34 -6.75 -0.54
C GLN A 36 -5.84 -6.90 -0.25
N ARG A 37 -4.94 -6.50 -1.15
CA ARG A 37 -3.49 -6.49 -0.89
C ARG A 37 -3.12 -5.42 0.13
N ILE A 38 -3.84 -4.30 0.14
CA ILE A 38 -3.59 -3.15 1.01
C ILE A 38 -4.33 -3.30 2.33
N TYR A 39 -5.64 -3.55 2.29
CA TYR A 39 -6.51 -3.58 3.48
C TYR A 39 -6.85 -4.99 3.98
N GLY A 40 -6.24 -6.02 3.39
CA GLY A 40 -6.49 -7.41 3.74
C GLY A 40 -7.79 -7.99 3.17
N LYS A 41 -7.96 -9.31 3.36
CA LYS A 41 -9.08 -10.08 2.80
C LYS A 41 -10.47 -9.63 3.30
N SER A 42 -10.54 -8.98 4.46
CA SER A 42 -11.76 -8.58 5.17
C SER A 42 -12.31 -7.20 4.76
N ILE A 43 -11.78 -6.57 3.71
CA ILE A 43 -12.30 -5.28 3.25
C ILE A 43 -13.81 -5.33 2.96
N SER A 44 -14.55 -4.41 3.57
CA SER A 44 -16.01 -4.39 3.48
C SER A 44 -16.49 -3.91 2.10
N LYS A 45 -17.67 -4.38 1.68
CA LYS A 45 -18.34 -3.88 0.46
C LYS A 45 -18.55 -2.37 0.49
N HIS A 46 -18.89 -1.83 1.67
CA HIS A 46 -19.06 -0.39 1.86
C HIS A 46 -17.76 0.36 1.56
N ARG A 47 -16.63 -0.09 2.11
CA ARG A 47 -15.32 0.54 1.85
C ARG A 47 -14.93 0.45 0.38
N LEU A 48 -15.12 -0.70 -0.28
CA LEU A 48 -14.88 -0.85 -1.71
C LEU A 48 -15.72 0.11 -2.58
N ASN A 49 -16.96 0.39 -2.18
CA ASN A 49 -17.81 1.34 -2.89
C ASN A 49 -17.35 2.79 -2.70
N GLN A 50 -16.85 3.15 -1.51
CA GLN A 50 -16.25 4.47 -1.29
C GLN A 50 -14.99 4.68 -2.15
N LEU A 51 -14.12 3.67 -2.19
CA LEU A 51 -12.89 3.70 -2.99
C LEU A 51 -13.20 3.84 -4.48
N ARG A 52 -14.23 3.14 -4.99
CA ARG A 52 -14.68 3.31 -6.39
C ARG A 52 -14.98 4.77 -6.74
N LEU A 53 -15.67 5.49 -5.86
CA LEU A 53 -16.03 6.90 -6.13
C LEU A 53 -14.79 7.80 -6.23
N GLN A 54 -13.70 7.42 -5.56
CA GLN A 54 -12.41 8.13 -5.62
C GLN A 54 -11.62 7.78 -6.90
N GLU A 55 -11.90 6.64 -7.54
CA GLU A 55 -11.28 6.19 -8.79
C GLU A 55 -11.93 6.78 -10.06
N GLU A 56 -13.06 7.49 -9.91
CA GLU A 56 -13.86 8.07 -11.01
C GLU A 56 -13.39 9.49 -11.36
N SER A 57 -12.11 9.61 -11.73
CA SER A 57 -11.53 10.83 -12.29
C SER A 57 -11.20 10.64 -13.78
N LEU A 58 -11.28 11.72 -14.56
CA LEU A 58 -10.88 11.76 -15.98
C LEU A 58 -9.36 11.91 -16.16
N THR A 59 -8.60 11.98 -15.07
CA THR A 59 -7.14 12.09 -15.11
C THR A 59 -6.50 10.74 -15.37
N ASN A 60 -5.43 10.73 -16.17
CA ASN A 60 -4.69 9.50 -16.49
C ASN A 60 -3.95 8.92 -15.28
N CYS A 61 -3.71 9.72 -14.24
CA CYS A 61 -3.13 9.30 -12.97
C CYS A 61 -4.06 9.75 -11.84
N ILE A 62 -4.42 8.82 -10.96
CA ILE A 62 -5.31 9.06 -9.83
C ILE A 62 -4.63 8.53 -8.56
N ASP A 63 -4.44 9.41 -7.57
CA ASP A 63 -3.96 9.05 -6.24
C ASP A 63 -5.05 8.32 -5.47
N LEU A 64 -4.81 7.07 -5.08
CA LEU A 64 -5.86 6.23 -4.50
C LEU A 64 -6.02 6.38 -2.98
N LEU A 65 -5.13 7.13 -2.32
CA LEU A 65 -5.26 7.52 -0.90
C LEU A 65 -6.09 8.80 -0.71
N GLY A 66 -6.50 9.43 -1.81
CA GLY A 66 -7.28 10.68 -1.82
C GLY A 66 -6.41 11.94 -1.91
N THR A 67 -7.06 13.10 -1.93
CA THR A 67 -6.40 14.39 -2.26
C THR A 67 -5.52 14.96 -1.14
N GLN A 68 -5.73 14.51 0.09
CA GLN A 68 -5.02 15.04 1.26
C GLN A 68 -3.73 14.27 1.56
N LYS A 69 -3.59 13.05 1.02
CA LYS A 69 -2.52 12.12 1.38
C LYS A 69 -2.02 11.42 0.13
N LYS A 70 -0.73 11.60 -0.19
CA LYS A 70 -0.09 10.91 -1.31
C LYS A 70 0.42 9.53 -0.91
N ILE A 71 0.99 9.38 0.28
CA ILE A 71 1.59 8.13 0.75
C ILE A 71 1.01 7.73 2.10
N GLU A 72 0.94 6.42 2.37
CA GLU A 72 0.65 5.88 3.70
C GLU A 72 1.94 5.35 4.31
N ARG A 73 2.30 5.83 5.49
CA ARG A 73 3.47 5.33 6.22
C ARG A 73 3.13 4.02 6.92
N PHE A 74 4.07 3.10 6.96
CA PHE A 74 3.94 1.92 7.80
C PHE A 74 4.12 2.28 9.26
N ASP A 75 3.48 1.50 10.13
CA ASP A 75 3.74 1.55 11.56
C ASP A 75 5.08 0.86 11.86
N HIS A 76 5.72 1.28 12.95
CA HIS A 76 6.89 0.61 13.52
C HIS A 76 6.63 -0.91 13.70
N PRO A 77 7.59 -1.82 13.41
CA PRO A 77 9.02 -1.61 13.16
C PRO A 77 9.43 -1.36 11.71
N LEU A 78 8.46 -1.15 10.82
CA LEU A 78 8.72 -0.82 9.43
C LEU A 78 8.88 0.69 9.30
N ASP A 79 9.98 1.11 8.68
CA ASP A 79 10.24 2.49 8.30
C ASP A 79 10.02 2.61 6.79
N GLY A 80 9.04 3.38 6.36
CA GLY A 80 8.73 3.54 4.94
C GLY A 80 7.27 3.81 4.67
N TYR A 81 6.87 3.60 3.43
CA TYR A 81 5.54 3.93 2.95
C TYR A 81 5.07 3.02 1.82
N TYR A 82 3.78 3.10 1.56
CA TYR A 82 3.20 2.64 0.32
C TYR A 82 2.40 3.74 -0.38
N TYR A 83 2.36 3.66 -1.70
CA TYR A 83 1.71 4.63 -2.57
C TYR A 83 0.90 3.91 -3.67
N PRO A 84 -0.43 3.80 -3.50
CA PRO A 84 -1.31 3.24 -4.51
C PRO A 84 -1.79 4.31 -5.48
N VAL A 85 -1.72 4.01 -6.78
CA VAL A 85 -2.21 4.87 -7.86
C VAL A 85 -3.00 4.06 -8.88
N LYS A 86 -3.90 4.72 -9.60
CA LYS A 86 -4.49 4.19 -10.83
C LYS A 86 -3.94 4.97 -12.02
N LEU A 87 -3.37 4.25 -12.97
CA LEU A 87 -2.79 4.74 -14.21
C LEU A 87 -3.61 4.20 -15.38
N GLY A 88 -4.56 4.99 -15.88
CA GLY A 88 -5.49 4.55 -16.92
C GLY A 88 -6.27 3.29 -16.51
N ASP A 89 -5.97 2.18 -17.18
CA ASP A 89 -6.59 0.86 -17.01
C ASP A 89 -5.85 -0.06 -16.02
N THR A 90 -4.84 0.47 -15.33
CA THR A 90 -3.95 -0.29 -14.45
C THR A 90 -3.94 0.30 -13.04
N TYR A 91 -4.00 -0.54 -12.03
CA TYR A 91 -3.63 -0.18 -10.67
C TYR A 91 -2.13 -0.44 -10.47
N ALA A 92 -1.46 0.48 -9.77
CA ALA A 92 -0.10 0.31 -9.32
C ALA A 92 0.04 0.59 -7.82
N LEU A 93 1.00 -0.06 -7.20
CA LEU A 93 1.33 0.08 -5.79
C LEU A 93 2.84 0.08 -5.65
N GLN A 94 3.39 1.23 -5.27
CA GLN A 94 4.77 1.34 -4.83
C GLN A 94 4.85 1.07 -3.33
N ILE A 95 5.83 0.28 -2.92
CA ILE A 95 6.18 0.03 -1.52
C ILE A 95 7.67 0.28 -1.40
N ASP A 96 8.05 1.17 -0.51
CA ASP A 96 9.43 1.46 -0.17
C ASP A 96 9.51 1.45 1.35
N CYS A 97 10.11 0.40 1.89
CA CYS A 97 10.27 0.27 3.33
C CYS A 97 11.52 -0.49 3.72
N ALA A 98 11.95 -0.27 4.94
CA ALA A 98 12.98 -1.02 5.60
C ALA A 98 12.49 -1.50 6.96
N GLY A 99 12.95 -2.67 7.39
CA GLY A 99 12.61 -3.22 8.69
C GLY A 99 13.76 -3.05 9.68
N LYS A 100 13.46 -2.60 10.91
CA LYS A 100 14.36 -2.78 12.06
C LYS A 100 14.14 -4.14 12.77
N GLU A 101 13.66 -5.14 12.03
CA GLU A 101 13.27 -6.43 12.60
C GLU A 101 14.50 -7.17 13.14
N ASN A 102 14.47 -7.52 14.44
CA ASN A 102 15.59 -8.12 15.17
C ASN A 102 16.86 -7.25 15.20
N ASP A 103 16.75 -5.92 15.25
CA ASP A 103 17.88 -5.07 15.60
C ASP A 103 18.06 -5.08 17.14
N PRO A 104 19.05 -5.82 17.67
CA PRO A 104 19.23 -5.98 19.11
C PRO A 104 19.60 -4.66 19.79
N ASP A 105 20.17 -3.70 19.06
CA ASP A 105 20.48 -2.38 19.61
C ASP A 105 19.20 -1.58 19.79
N TRP A 106 18.25 -1.68 18.85
CA TRP A 106 16.92 -1.04 18.94
C TRP A 106 16.02 -1.64 20.02
N GLU A 107 15.94 -2.97 20.11
CA GLU A 107 15.10 -3.66 21.11
C GLU A 107 15.57 -3.39 22.55
N GLN A 108 16.84 -3.00 22.71
CA GLN A 108 17.41 -2.59 24.00
C GLN A 108 17.24 -1.11 24.31
N LEU A 109 16.81 -0.27 23.34
CA LEU A 109 16.58 1.15 23.59
C LEU A 109 15.35 1.37 24.50
N PRO A 110 15.42 2.31 25.44
CA PRO A 110 14.25 2.76 26.18
C PRO A 110 13.15 3.28 25.24
N LEU A 111 11.88 3.01 25.56
CA LEU A 111 10.71 3.43 24.76
C LEU A 111 10.72 4.94 24.41
N GLN A 112 11.28 5.77 25.29
CA GLN A 112 11.39 7.22 25.07
C GLN A 112 12.38 7.57 23.94
N GLU A 113 13.47 6.82 23.80
CA GLU A 113 14.44 6.99 22.71
C GLU A 113 13.91 6.37 21.42
N GLN A 114 13.16 5.28 21.53
CA GLN A 114 12.44 4.71 20.39
C GLN A 114 11.45 5.72 19.79
N LEU A 115 10.65 6.38 20.63
CA LEU A 115 9.66 7.38 20.18
C LEU A 115 10.28 8.66 19.59
N GLN A 116 11.58 8.92 19.82
CA GLN A 116 12.29 10.05 19.21
C GLN A 116 12.82 9.76 17.81
N GLN A 117 12.88 8.47 17.42
CA GLN A 117 13.36 8.02 16.12
C GLN A 117 12.22 7.59 15.17
N ILE A 118 10.97 7.82 15.56
CA ILE A 118 9.72 7.59 14.79
C ILE A 118 9.07 8.94 14.53
#